data_AF-A0A1B7TBJ9-F1
#
_entry.id   AF-A0A1B7TBJ9-F1
#
_cell.length_a   1.000
_cell.length_b   1.000
_cell.length_c   1.000
_cell.angle_alpha   90.00
_cell.angle_beta   90.00
_cell.angle_gamma   90.00
#
_symmetry.space_group_name_H-M   'P 1'
#
loop_
_entity.id
_entity.type
_entity.pdbx_description
1 polymer ?
#
loop_
_entity_poly.entity_id
_entity_poly.type
_entity_poly.pdbx_seq_one_letter_code
_entity_poly.pdbx_strand_id
1 'polypeptide(L)'
;MSDQKNLPLIHNSENDEADIVGVSTAIQQSSPAVVDNLWEKNLKKDLKTSLNRDKPPENLSPNVSTKIPCVNNMKYIVTNTIFKEKNNNQNAIFKDHSRVKIGEGNKKSIVGFLTLEAQKIFKIIFGIFLKVILAILYCLFAVYRFFQYNYNSIKLKFYSLVYNPSNSPQLIRNDVSSLTKLPKRLAAIVDYKSEEEIGGGVLGLMENSSDIVAWSLSAGIKHLSLYDHDGLLKNDVALLRKIIYNKLCKYFGPAKVPKFAIRIPHSNQIFYNLPPSPIAVENNENADKKISIEIILLSKVDGRETIVDLTKTIAELCKQGEISEEDITMDLVDKELQQLVGEEPDLLLYFGPNLDLQGFPPWHLRLTELFWEHDNNSVSYNVFIRGLKEYAGCKVNVGK
;
A
#
# COMPACT_ATOMS: atom_id res chain seq x y z
N MET A 1 -45.75 8.06 -53.70
CA MET A 1 -46.03 6.64 -53.42
C MET A 1 -45.99 6.39 -51.90
N SER A 2 -46.73 7.04 -51.00
CA SER A 2 -48.08 7.69 -50.97
C SER A 2 -49.29 6.76 -50.77
N ASP A 3 -49.56 6.53 -49.48
CA ASP A 3 -50.81 6.92 -48.78
C ASP A 3 -52.09 6.05 -48.79
N GLN A 4 -52.53 5.76 -47.54
CA GLN A 4 -53.93 5.81 -47.04
C GLN A 4 -54.93 4.77 -47.56
N LYS A 5 -56.01 4.39 -46.86
CA LYS A 5 -56.50 4.53 -45.46
C LYS A 5 -57.68 3.53 -45.31
N ASN A 6 -58.00 3.06 -44.09
CA ASN A 6 -59.32 3.32 -43.48
C ASN A 6 -59.49 2.66 -42.08
N LEU A 7 -60.11 3.43 -41.18
CA LEU A 7 -60.69 3.03 -39.88
C LEU A 7 -62.03 2.26 -40.09
N PRO A 8 -62.55 1.49 -39.12
CA PRO A 8 -63.21 1.99 -37.87
C PRO A 8 -62.99 1.07 -36.62
N LEU A 9 -63.50 1.31 -35.39
CA LEU A 9 -64.26 2.40 -34.74
C LEU A 9 -63.91 2.43 -33.21
N ILE A 10 -64.74 3.08 -32.37
CA ILE A 10 -64.73 3.06 -30.90
C ILE A 10 -66.17 2.77 -30.42
N HIS A 11 -66.39 1.95 -29.37
CA HIS A 11 -67.45 2.19 -28.38
C HIS A 11 -67.30 1.38 -27.06
N ASN A 12 -67.90 1.91 -25.99
CA ASN A 12 -67.73 1.51 -24.58
C ASN A 12 -68.81 0.55 -24.04
N SER A 13 -68.49 -0.20 -22.98
CA SER A 13 -69.33 -0.49 -21.77
C SER A 13 -68.55 -1.46 -20.85
N GLU A 14 -68.02 -1.02 -19.71
CA GLU A 14 -68.62 -1.05 -18.35
C GLU A 14 -68.53 -2.39 -17.60
N ASN A 15 -67.96 -2.31 -16.38
CA ASN A 15 -68.12 -3.14 -15.17
C ASN A 15 -67.80 -4.65 -15.20
N ASP A 16 -66.86 -5.11 -14.37
CA ASP A 16 -67.12 -5.43 -12.95
C ASP A 16 -65.82 -5.75 -12.17
N GLU A 17 -65.90 -5.74 -10.83
CA GLU A 17 -64.79 -6.02 -9.90
C GLU A 17 -64.50 -7.53 -9.75
N ALA A 18 -63.24 -7.96 -9.94
CA ALA A 18 -62.59 -9.06 -9.20
C ALA A 18 -61.11 -9.27 -9.59
N ASP A 19 -60.37 -9.91 -8.69
CA ASP A 19 -59.06 -10.57 -8.86
C ASP A 19 -57.76 -9.80 -8.54
N ILE A 20 -57.68 -9.30 -7.29
CA ILE A 20 -56.42 -9.07 -6.58
C ILE A 20 -55.83 -10.42 -6.08
N VAL A 21 -55.56 -11.38 -6.97
CA VAL A 21 -54.77 -12.60 -6.68
C VAL A 21 -54.01 -13.05 -7.94
N GLY A 22 -52.89 -12.38 -8.27
CA GLY A 22 -52.21 -12.66 -9.55
C GLY A 22 -50.71 -12.37 -9.67
N VAL A 23 -50.02 -11.99 -8.59
CA VAL A 23 -48.56 -11.68 -8.63
C VAL A 23 -47.75 -12.33 -7.50
N SER A 24 -48.39 -12.90 -6.47
CA SER A 24 -47.69 -13.41 -5.27
C SER A 24 -47.17 -14.86 -5.38
N THR A 25 -47.19 -15.48 -6.56
CA THR A 25 -46.94 -16.94 -6.70
C THR A 25 -46.00 -17.28 -7.88
N ALA A 26 -44.94 -16.49 -8.05
CA ALA A 26 -43.90 -16.75 -9.07
C ALA A 26 -42.45 -16.60 -8.56
N ILE A 27 -42.23 -16.54 -7.23
CA ILE A 27 -40.89 -16.55 -6.61
C ILE A 27 -40.85 -17.59 -5.50
N GLN A 28 -40.99 -18.87 -5.87
CA GLN A 28 -40.78 -19.97 -4.93
C GLN A 28 -40.26 -21.25 -5.61
N GLN A 29 -39.31 -21.08 -6.54
CA GLN A 29 -38.43 -22.16 -7.04
C GLN A 29 -37.28 -21.58 -7.90
N SER A 30 -36.26 -21.01 -7.25
CA SER A 30 -34.96 -20.74 -7.88
C SER A 30 -33.82 -20.97 -6.88
N SER A 31 -32.82 -21.74 -7.32
CA SER A 31 -31.65 -22.14 -6.53
C SER A 31 -30.77 -20.95 -6.11
N PRO A 32 -30.10 -20.97 -4.94
CA PRO A 32 -29.34 -19.82 -4.41
C PRO A 32 -28.28 -19.23 -5.35
N ALA A 33 -27.76 -19.99 -6.32
CA ALA A 33 -26.72 -19.54 -7.25
C ALA A 33 -27.13 -18.37 -8.20
N VAL A 34 -28.41 -18.00 -8.26
CA VAL A 34 -28.91 -16.91 -9.13
C VAL A 34 -28.86 -15.54 -8.43
N VAL A 35 -28.95 -15.50 -7.10
CA VAL A 35 -28.99 -14.23 -6.33
C VAL A 35 -27.58 -13.61 -6.25
N ASP A 36 -26.57 -14.42 -5.92
CA ASP A 36 -25.16 -13.99 -5.86
C ASP A 36 -24.70 -13.30 -7.16
N ASN A 37 -25.10 -13.85 -8.31
CA ASN A 37 -24.75 -13.33 -9.65
C ASN A 37 -25.43 -12.00 -10.01
N LEU A 38 -26.53 -11.63 -9.34
CA LEU A 38 -27.20 -10.34 -9.53
C LEU A 38 -26.60 -9.28 -8.60
N TRP A 39 -26.40 -9.65 -7.33
CA TRP A 39 -25.82 -8.78 -6.31
C TRP A 39 -24.39 -8.36 -6.70
N GLU A 40 -23.52 -9.30 -7.08
CA GLU A 40 -22.17 -8.98 -7.58
C GLU A 40 -22.21 -8.03 -8.79
N LYS A 41 -23.17 -8.19 -9.71
CA LYS A 41 -23.27 -7.35 -10.91
C LYS A 41 -23.69 -5.91 -10.60
N ASN A 42 -24.58 -5.74 -9.62
CA ASN A 42 -25.03 -4.41 -9.20
C ASN A 42 -23.92 -3.69 -8.42
N LEU A 43 -23.28 -4.37 -7.46
CA LEU A 43 -22.12 -3.86 -6.72
C LEU A 43 -21.00 -3.38 -7.67
N LYS A 44 -20.66 -4.21 -8.67
CA LYS A 44 -19.63 -3.91 -9.70
C LYS A 44 -20.04 -2.79 -10.66
N LYS A 45 -21.34 -2.49 -10.80
CA LYS A 45 -21.87 -1.40 -11.64
C LYS A 45 -21.83 -0.06 -10.90
N ASP A 46 -22.19 -0.04 -9.62
CA ASP A 46 -22.29 1.20 -8.85
C ASP A 46 -20.89 1.73 -8.46
N LEU A 47 -19.96 0.84 -8.09
CA LEU A 47 -18.53 1.18 -7.96
C LEU A 47 -17.96 1.83 -9.23
N LYS A 48 -18.33 1.34 -10.42
CA LYS A 48 -17.88 1.90 -11.71
C LYS A 48 -18.53 3.25 -12.05
N THR A 49 -19.63 3.59 -11.38
CA THR A 49 -20.43 4.80 -11.63
C THR A 49 -20.07 5.95 -10.69
N SER A 50 -19.57 5.67 -9.49
CA SER A 50 -18.97 6.67 -8.59
C SER A 50 -17.61 7.15 -9.13
N LEU A 51 -16.72 6.22 -9.48
CA LEU A 51 -15.36 6.49 -9.98
C LEU A 51 -15.27 7.38 -11.24
N ASN A 52 -16.33 7.47 -12.05
CA ASN A 52 -16.35 8.32 -13.25
C ASN A 52 -16.71 9.80 -12.98
N ARG A 53 -17.05 10.18 -11.74
CA ARG A 53 -17.46 11.56 -11.41
C ARG A 53 -16.29 12.47 -11.01
N ASP A 54 -15.15 11.90 -10.60
CA ASP A 54 -14.02 12.64 -10.05
C ASP A 54 -12.80 12.73 -11.02
N LYS A 55 -13.04 13.23 -12.23
CA LYS A 55 -11.95 13.74 -13.09
C LYS A 55 -11.81 15.26 -12.90
N PRO A 56 -10.73 15.78 -12.31
CA PRO A 56 -10.43 17.20 -12.33
C PRO A 56 -10.04 17.65 -13.76
N PRO A 57 -10.26 18.93 -14.13
CA PRO A 57 -9.91 19.44 -15.44
C PRO A 57 -8.39 19.47 -15.66
N GLU A 58 -7.97 19.30 -16.92
CA GLU A 58 -6.57 19.34 -17.32
C GLU A 58 -5.93 20.72 -17.11
N ASN A 59 -4.59 20.71 -16.95
CA ASN A 59 -3.66 21.83 -16.78
C ASN A 59 -3.48 22.38 -15.35
N LEU A 60 -2.49 21.82 -14.64
CA LEU A 60 -1.58 22.55 -13.76
C LEU A 60 -0.30 21.72 -13.53
N SER A 61 0.86 22.31 -13.80
CA SER A 61 2.17 21.65 -13.68
C SER A 61 2.56 21.40 -12.20
N PRO A 62 3.12 20.23 -11.84
CA PRO A 62 3.49 19.94 -10.45
C PRO A 62 4.75 20.72 -10.05
N ASN A 63 4.67 21.43 -8.92
CA ASN A 63 5.81 22.11 -8.30
C ASN A 63 6.30 21.24 -7.13
N VAL A 64 7.55 20.78 -7.17
CA VAL A 64 8.09 19.75 -6.28
C VAL A 64 8.27 20.30 -4.85
N SER A 65 7.57 19.71 -3.88
CA SER A 65 7.63 20.12 -2.46
C SER A 65 8.45 19.14 -1.62
N THR A 66 9.72 19.45 -1.41
CA THR A 66 10.66 18.68 -0.57
C THR A 66 10.50 19.01 0.91
N LYS A 67 9.55 18.38 1.62
CA LYS A 67 9.46 18.48 3.10
C LYS A 67 9.17 17.15 3.80
N ILE A 68 10.19 16.66 4.50
CA ILE A 68 10.15 15.54 5.44
C ILE A 68 9.32 15.93 6.68
N PRO A 69 8.32 15.14 7.10
CA PRO A 69 7.55 15.42 8.31
C PRO A 69 8.12 14.69 9.54
N CYS A 70 8.63 15.42 10.54
CA CYS A 70 8.88 14.87 11.86
C CYS A 70 8.62 15.88 13.00
N VAL A 71 8.03 15.38 14.10
CA VAL A 71 7.94 16.02 15.44
C VAL A 71 7.25 17.40 15.51
N ASN A 72 5.91 17.42 15.58
CA ASN A 72 5.15 18.62 16.01
C ASN A 72 4.16 18.40 17.18
N ASN A 73 3.77 17.16 17.51
CA ASN A 73 2.71 16.92 18.52
C ASN A 73 3.14 17.03 20.00
N MET A 74 4.44 17.07 20.30
CA MET A 74 4.91 17.16 21.70
C MET A 74 4.80 18.59 22.29
N LYS A 75 4.63 19.62 21.45
CA LYS A 75 4.64 21.03 21.88
C LYS A 75 3.33 21.47 22.57
N TYR A 76 2.20 20.84 22.23
CA TYR A 76 0.87 21.21 22.76
C TYR A 76 0.56 20.68 24.15
N ILE A 77 1.18 19.56 24.57
CA ILE A 77 0.85 18.89 25.84
C ILE A 77 1.49 19.61 27.03
N VAL A 78 2.69 20.19 26.87
CA VAL A 78 3.45 20.83 27.96
C VAL A 78 2.88 22.21 28.36
N THR A 79 2.21 22.92 27.45
CA THR A 79 1.65 24.25 27.75
C THR A 79 0.45 24.16 28.70
N ASN A 80 -0.40 23.15 28.54
CA ASN A 80 -1.66 23.04 29.29
C ASN A 80 -1.49 22.60 30.75
N THR A 81 -0.40 21.90 31.10
CA THR A 81 -0.08 21.57 32.50
C THR A 81 0.42 22.79 33.28
N ILE A 82 1.32 23.58 32.67
CA ILE A 82 1.92 24.77 33.32
C ILE A 82 0.89 25.86 33.62
N PHE A 83 -0.16 25.99 32.81
CA PHE A 83 -1.26 26.94 33.09
C PHE A 83 -2.22 26.47 34.21
N LYS A 84 -2.29 25.17 34.52
CA LYS A 84 -3.22 24.65 35.52
C LYS A 84 -2.73 24.82 36.96
N GLU A 85 -1.42 24.81 37.19
CA GLU A 85 -0.83 25.02 38.53
C GLU A 85 -0.87 26.48 38.99
N LYS A 86 -0.82 27.45 38.07
CA LYS A 86 -0.72 28.88 38.44
C LYS A 86 -1.98 29.50 39.04
N ASN A 87 -3.17 28.95 38.77
CA ASN A 87 -4.44 29.54 39.21
C ASN A 87 -4.92 29.07 40.60
N ASN A 88 -4.35 28.00 41.15
CA ASN A 88 -4.82 27.45 42.43
C ASN A 88 -4.21 28.12 43.68
N ASN A 89 -3.32 29.11 43.54
CA ASN A 89 -2.44 29.56 44.63
C ASN A 89 -2.61 31.03 45.04
N GLN A 90 -3.78 31.65 44.82
CA GLN A 90 -4.04 33.06 45.18
C GLN A 90 -5.20 33.34 46.15
N ASN A 91 -5.98 32.34 46.58
CA ASN A 91 -7.14 32.56 47.47
C ASN A 91 -6.96 31.93 48.87
N ALA A 92 -6.14 32.55 49.72
CA ALA A 92 -6.12 32.30 51.16
C ALA A 92 -5.51 33.50 51.93
N ILE A 93 -6.26 34.60 52.05
CA ILE A 93 -5.93 35.73 52.94
C ILE A 93 -6.79 35.59 54.21
N PHE A 94 -6.19 35.40 55.40
CA PHE A 94 -6.59 36.07 56.65
C PHE A 94 -5.71 35.69 57.86
N LYS A 95 -5.28 36.71 58.64
CA LYS A 95 -4.61 36.67 59.96
C LYS A 95 -3.22 35.99 59.98
N ASP A 96 -2.25 36.44 60.79
CA ASP A 96 -2.38 37.16 62.07
C ASP A 96 -1.29 38.24 62.31
N HIS A 97 -1.54 39.15 63.27
CA HIS A 97 -0.62 40.23 63.62
C HIS A 97 0.52 39.76 64.54
N SER A 98 1.78 39.96 64.13
CA SER A 98 2.91 40.01 65.08
C SER A 98 4.00 40.99 64.66
N ARG A 99 4.66 41.58 65.65
CA ARG A 99 5.57 42.74 65.50
C ARG A 99 6.88 42.36 64.79
N VAL A 100 7.13 42.91 63.61
CA VAL A 100 8.43 42.80 62.93
C VAL A 100 9.41 43.82 63.51
N LYS A 101 10.53 43.36 64.10
CA LYS A 101 11.65 44.23 64.49
C LYS A 101 12.38 44.72 63.24
N ILE A 102 12.48 46.04 63.09
CA ILE A 102 13.31 46.68 62.06
C ILE A 102 14.78 46.50 62.45
N GLY A 103 15.57 45.79 61.63
CA GLY A 103 17.00 45.58 61.97
C GLY A 103 17.84 44.61 61.13
N GLU A 104 17.34 44.01 60.03
CA GLU A 104 18.12 43.01 59.26
C GLU A 104 17.90 42.99 57.73
N GLY A 105 17.10 43.92 57.19
CA GLY A 105 16.53 43.82 55.83
C GLY A 105 17.52 43.82 54.66
N ASN A 106 18.50 44.74 54.64
CA ASN A 106 19.31 44.98 53.43
C ASN A 106 20.26 43.83 53.07
N LYS A 107 20.88 43.15 54.05
CA LYS A 107 21.80 42.03 53.75
C LYS A 107 21.05 40.78 53.28
N LYS A 108 19.91 40.46 53.91
CA LYS A 108 19.08 39.31 53.50
C LYS A 108 18.44 39.53 52.11
N SER A 109 18.06 40.75 51.77
CA SER A 109 17.54 41.12 50.44
C SER A 109 18.57 40.91 49.32
N ILE A 110 19.79 41.44 49.49
CA ILE A 110 20.86 41.31 48.47
C ILE A 110 21.28 39.84 48.29
N VAL A 111 21.43 39.08 49.39
CA VAL A 111 21.75 37.65 49.31
C VAL A 111 20.63 36.86 48.63
N GLY A 112 19.35 37.16 48.91
CA GLY A 112 18.20 36.55 48.23
C GLY A 112 18.10 36.89 46.74
N PHE A 113 18.47 38.11 46.34
CA PHE A 113 18.55 38.49 44.93
C PHE A 113 19.69 37.75 44.21
N LEU A 114 20.88 37.68 44.84
CA LEU A 114 22.02 36.95 44.30
C LEU A 114 21.75 35.44 44.16
N THR A 115 21.01 34.81 45.09
CA THR A 115 20.65 33.39 44.95
C THR A 115 19.61 33.17 43.85
N LEU A 116 18.66 34.08 43.63
CA LEU A 116 17.71 34.01 42.51
C LEU A 116 18.39 34.17 41.15
N GLU A 117 19.31 35.13 41.00
CA GLU A 117 20.09 35.26 39.76
C GLU A 117 21.04 34.07 39.56
N ALA A 118 21.69 33.58 40.62
CA ALA A 118 22.49 32.35 40.55
C ALA A 118 21.66 31.12 40.15
N GLN A 119 20.41 30.99 40.62
CA GLN A 119 19.50 29.91 40.20
C GLN A 119 19.10 30.04 38.72
N LYS A 120 18.86 31.25 38.21
CA LYS A 120 18.61 31.48 36.77
C LYS A 120 19.83 31.11 35.93
N ILE A 121 21.02 31.57 36.33
CA ILE A 121 22.30 31.26 35.66
C ILE A 121 22.56 29.75 35.69
N PHE A 122 22.38 29.08 36.83
CA PHE A 122 22.50 27.62 36.94
C PHE A 122 21.54 26.89 36.00
N LYS A 123 20.27 27.33 35.90
CA LYS A 123 19.29 26.75 34.97
C LYS A 123 19.69 26.93 33.50
N ILE A 124 20.30 28.07 33.14
CA ILE A 124 20.84 28.32 31.80
C ILE A 124 22.05 27.42 31.52
N ILE A 125 23.01 27.35 32.44
CA ILE A 125 24.21 26.51 32.33
C ILE A 125 23.81 25.03 32.21
N PHE A 126 22.90 24.55 33.05
CA PHE A 126 22.36 23.19 32.98
C PHE A 126 21.64 22.92 31.65
N GLY A 127 20.87 23.88 31.15
CA GLY A 127 20.25 23.79 29.83
C GLY A 127 21.25 23.75 28.66
N ILE A 128 22.38 24.45 28.77
CA ILE A 128 23.49 24.37 27.81
C ILE A 128 24.18 23.01 27.92
N PHE A 129 24.48 22.55 29.14
CA PHE A 129 25.09 21.25 29.41
C PHE A 129 24.27 20.08 28.84
N LEU A 130 22.94 20.07 29.03
CA LEU A 130 22.05 19.07 28.42
C LEU A 130 22.08 19.11 26.88
N LYS A 131 22.15 20.31 26.27
CA LYS A 131 22.29 20.45 24.82
C LYS A 131 23.64 19.94 24.31
N VAL A 132 24.73 20.15 25.06
CA VAL A 132 26.06 19.62 24.73
C VAL A 132 26.08 18.10 24.83
N ILE A 133 25.51 17.51 25.89
CA ILE A 133 25.35 16.04 26.01
C ILE A 133 24.54 15.49 24.84
N LEU A 134 23.41 16.12 24.50
CA LEU A 134 22.57 15.70 23.39
C LEU A 134 23.31 15.78 22.05
N ALA A 135 24.12 16.82 21.83
CA ALA A 135 24.96 16.97 20.64
C ALA A 135 26.06 15.89 20.57
N ILE A 136 26.70 15.55 21.70
CA ILE A 136 27.67 14.45 21.78
C ILE A 136 26.98 13.11 21.44
N LEU A 137 25.79 12.85 21.99
CA LEU A 137 25.03 11.63 21.73
C LEU A 137 24.62 11.52 20.25
N TYR A 138 24.14 12.60 19.63
CA TYR A 138 23.87 12.62 18.19
C TYR A 138 25.14 12.45 17.35
N CYS A 139 26.28 13.00 17.77
CA CYS A 139 27.56 12.81 17.09
C CYS A 139 28.00 11.33 17.13
N LEU A 140 27.97 10.69 18.30
CA LEU A 140 28.27 9.27 18.46
C LEU A 140 27.31 8.38 17.64
N PHE A 141 26.02 8.70 17.63
CA PHE A 141 25.04 8.01 16.80
C PHE A 141 25.29 8.19 15.30
N ALA A 142 25.67 9.39 14.86
CA ALA A 142 26.02 9.67 13.47
C ALA A 142 27.28 8.91 13.02
N VAL A 143 28.32 8.85 13.87
CA VAL A 143 29.52 8.04 13.61
C VAL A 143 29.17 6.54 13.49
N TYR A 144 28.36 6.02 14.42
CA TYR A 144 27.87 4.64 14.37
C TYR A 144 27.07 4.36 13.08
N ARG A 145 26.10 5.21 12.74
CA ARG A 145 25.30 5.08 11.52
C ARG A 145 26.13 5.20 10.24
N PHE A 146 27.17 6.03 10.22
CA PHE A 146 28.11 6.12 9.10
C PHE A 146 28.84 4.80 8.87
N PHE A 147 29.41 4.18 9.91
CA PHE A 147 30.06 2.88 9.77
C PHE A 147 29.08 1.77 9.39
N GLN A 148 27.88 1.75 9.99
CA GLN A 148 26.83 0.79 9.66
C GLN A 148 26.39 0.90 8.18
N TYR A 149 26.15 2.12 7.69
CA TYR A 149 25.78 2.38 6.30
C TYR A 149 26.86 1.92 5.30
N ASN A 150 28.13 2.23 5.59
CA ASN A 150 29.24 1.81 4.74
C ASN A 150 29.38 0.28 4.72
N TYR A 151 29.29 -0.37 5.89
CA TYR A 151 29.31 -1.84 5.98
C TYR A 151 28.16 -2.47 5.18
N ASN A 152 26.92 -2.02 5.35
CA ASN A 152 25.76 -2.51 4.61
C ASN A 152 25.89 -2.29 3.11
N SER A 153 26.33 -1.10 2.69
CA SER A 153 26.58 -0.76 1.29
C SER A 153 27.62 -1.66 0.64
N ILE A 154 28.71 -1.98 1.35
CA ILE A 154 29.76 -2.89 0.87
C ILE A 154 29.24 -4.34 0.83
N LYS A 155 28.55 -4.79 1.90
CA LYS A 155 27.91 -6.11 2.00
C LYS A 155 26.95 -6.36 0.82
N LEU A 156 26.08 -5.40 0.52
CA LEU A 156 25.10 -5.50 -0.58
C LEU A 156 25.78 -5.52 -1.95
N LYS A 157 26.77 -4.64 -2.20
CA LYS A 157 27.57 -4.64 -3.43
C LYS A 157 28.36 -5.94 -3.63
N PHE A 158 28.93 -6.49 -2.56
CA PHE A 158 29.60 -7.79 -2.61
C PHE A 158 28.61 -8.89 -2.99
N TYR A 159 27.44 -8.93 -2.36
CA TYR A 159 26.41 -9.92 -2.70
C TYR A 159 25.82 -9.74 -4.10
N SER A 160 25.72 -8.53 -4.65
CA SER A 160 25.24 -8.33 -6.03
C SER A 160 26.26 -8.77 -7.08
N LEU A 161 27.56 -8.79 -6.74
CA LEU A 161 28.60 -9.38 -7.58
C LEU A 161 28.59 -10.91 -7.50
N VAL A 162 28.39 -11.49 -6.31
CA VAL A 162 28.30 -12.95 -6.10
C VAL A 162 27.04 -13.54 -6.73
N TYR A 163 25.88 -12.90 -6.52
CA TYR A 163 24.58 -13.35 -7.02
C TYR A 163 24.18 -12.55 -8.27
N ASN A 164 24.88 -12.79 -9.39
CA ASN A 164 24.50 -12.26 -10.69
C ASN A 164 23.79 -13.34 -11.53
N PRO A 165 22.48 -13.24 -11.79
CA PRO A 165 21.73 -14.26 -12.51
C PRO A 165 22.08 -14.34 -14.01
N SER A 166 22.96 -13.46 -14.52
CA SER A 166 23.40 -13.39 -15.92
C SER A 166 22.27 -13.26 -16.96
N ASN A 167 21.05 -12.91 -16.51
CA ASN A 167 19.80 -13.00 -17.28
C ASN A 167 19.45 -14.42 -17.78
N SER A 168 19.94 -15.48 -17.11
CA SER A 168 19.60 -16.88 -17.42
C SER A 168 18.51 -17.40 -16.48
N PRO A 169 17.36 -17.86 -17.00
CA PRO A 169 16.32 -18.48 -16.17
C PRO A 169 16.77 -19.82 -15.58
N GLN A 170 17.74 -20.51 -16.20
CA GLN A 170 18.29 -21.78 -15.71
C GLN A 170 19.10 -21.58 -14.42
N LEU A 171 19.90 -20.50 -14.33
CA LEU A 171 20.66 -20.19 -13.11
C LEU A 171 19.72 -19.91 -11.94
N ILE A 172 18.72 -19.05 -12.14
CA ILE A 172 17.70 -18.74 -11.12
C ILE A 172 16.96 -20.00 -10.67
N ARG A 173 16.62 -20.90 -11.61
CA ARG A 173 15.94 -22.16 -11.30
C ARG A 173 16.83 -23.12 -10.51
N ASN A 174 18.13 -23.14 -10.78
CA ASN A 174 19.10 -23.93 -10.01
C ASN A 174 19.25 -23.36 -8.58
N ASP A 175 19.39 -22.04 -8.42
CA ASP A 175 19.47 -21.36 -7.12
C ASP A 175 18.25 -21.63 -6.23
N VAL A 176 17.09 -21.83 -6.85
CA VAL A 176 15.80 -22.12 -6.21
C VAL A 176 15.57 -23.63 -6.00
N SER A 177 16.21 -24.51 -6.78
CA SER A 177 15.96 -25.96 -6.74
C SER A 177 16.29 -26.65 -5.42
N SER A 178 17.15 -26.04 -4.59
CA SER A 178 17.54 -26.53 -3.27
C SER A 178 16.63 -26.06 -2.12
N LEU A 179 15.64 -25.20 -2.41
CA LEU A 179 14.74 -24.66 -1.40
C LEU A 179 13.65 -25.66 -1.04
N THR A 180 13.38 -25.78 0.26
CA THR A 180 12.36 -26.69 0.83
C THR A 180 10.93 -26.35 0.42
N LYS A 181 10.64 -25.05 0.24
CA LYS A 181 9.34 -24.51 -0.19
C LYS A 181 9.54 -23.16 -0.89
N LEU A 182 8.53 -22.75 -1.65
CA LEU A 182 8.45 -21.46 -2.32
C LEU A 182 7.11 -20.77 -2.00
N PRO A 183 7.06 -19.44 -2.00
CA PRO A 183 5.79 -18.73 -1.93
C PRO A 183 4.97 -19.03 -3.20
N LYS A 184 3.70 -19.36 -3.04
CA LYS A 184 2.73 -19.48 -4.14
C LYS A 184 2.44 -18.10 -4.73
N ARG A 185 2.36 -17.09 -3.86
CA ARG A 185 2.11 -15.68 -4.16
C ARG A 185 3.22 -14.82 -3.57
N LEU A 186 3.94 -14.10 -4.43
CA LEU A 186 4.96 -13.14 -4.02
C LEU A 186 4.40 -11.73 -4.14
N ALA A 187 4.68 -10.86 -3.18
CA ALA A 187 4.52 -9.42 -3.34
C ALA A 187 5.89 -8.73 -3.34
N ALA A 188 6.00 -7.62 -4.06
CA ALA A 188 7.16 -6.76 -4.05
C ALA A 188 6.76 -5.29 -4.03
N ILE A 189 7.27 -4.54 -3.07
CA ILE A 189 7.19 -3.07 -3.06
C ILE A 189 8.46 -2.54 -3.75
N VAL A 190 8.27 -1.65 -4.72
CA VAL A 190 9.35 -1.03 -5.49
C VAL A 190 9.28 0.48 -5.32
N ASP A 191 10.29 1.05 -4.66
CA ASP A 191 10.36 2.49 -4.42
C ASP A 191 10.63 3.27 -5.71
N TYR A 192 9.90 4.37 -5.90
CA TYR A 192 10.24 5.37 -6.91
C TYR A 192 11.54 6.11 -6.53
N LYS A 193 12.39 6.34 -7.52
CA LYS A 193 13.63 7.12 -7.39
C LYS A 193 13.57 8.36 -8.26
N SER A 194 14.22 9.43 -7.82
CA SER A 194 14.34 10.66 -8.62
C SER A 194 15.00 10.38 -9.97
N GLU A 195 14.68 11.19 -10.98
CA GLU A 195 15.25 11.07 -12.33
C GLU A 195 16.76 11.37 -12.39
N GLU A 196 17.28 12.02 -11.34
CA GLU A 196 18.72 12.28 -11.15
C GLU A 196 19.51 11.03 -10.72
N GLU A 197 18.84 10.01 -10.17
CA GLU A 197 19.49 8.76 -9.78
C GLU A 197 19.67 7.80 -10.97
N ILE A 198 20.77 7.04 -10.95
CA ILE A 198 21.04 6.01 -11.97
C ILE A 198 19.96 4.92 -11.89
N GLY A 199 19.21 4.74 -12.98
CA GLY A 199 18.06 3.83 -13.03
C GLY A 199 16.86 4.33 -12.23
N GLY A 200 16.73 5.66 -12.06
CA GLY A 200 15.55 6.31 -11.52
C GLY A 200 14.51 6.71 -12.57
N GLY A 201 13.54 7.52 -12.15
CA GLY A 201 12.39 7.89 -12.97
C GLY A 201 11.43 6.72 -13.24
N VAL A 202 10.35 7.02 -13.99
CA VAL A 202 9.28 6.04 -14.29
C VAL A 202 9.81 4.84 -15.09
N LEU A 203 10.75 5.08 -16.02
CA LEU A 203 11.37 4.01 -16.80
C LEU A 203 12.18 3.06 -15.91
N GLY A 204 12.99 3.59 -14.98
CA GLY A 204 13.76 2.79 -14.04
C GLY A 204 12.87 1.96 -13.12
N LEU A 205 11.77 2.53 -12.61
CA LEU A 205 10.75 1.81 -11.85
C LEU A 205 10.17 0.63 -12.65
N MET A 206 9.78 0.84 -13.92
CA MET A 206 9.27 -0.23 -14.78
C MET A 206 10.33 -1.30 -15.14
N GLU A 207 11.58 -0.90 -15.36
CA GLU A 207 12.68 -1.84 -15.60
C GLU A 207 12.93 -2.73 -14.38
N ASN A 208 13.02 -2.13 -13.20
CA ASN A 208 13.14 -2.83 -11.91
C ASN A 208 11.98 -3.82 -11.69
N SER A 209 10.74 -3.37 -11.91
CA SER A 209 9.55 -4.23 -11.86
C SER A 209 9.62 -5.40 -12.84
N SER A 210 10.12 -5.17 -14.06
CA SER A 210 10.26 -6.23 -15.07
C SER A 210 11.36 -7.25 -14.74
N ASP A 211 12.41 -6.86 -14.02
CA ASP A 211 13.40 -7.80 -13.48
C ASP A 211 12.77 -8.70 -12.41
N ILE A 212 11.97 -8.14 -11.48
CA ILE A 212 11.24 -8.94 -10.47
C ILE A 212 10.29 -9.92 -11.15
N VAL A 213 9.59 -9.53 -12.22
CA VAL A 213 8.74 -10.42 -13.04
C VAL A 213 9.56 -11.56 -13.65
N ALA A 214 10.70 -11.25 -14.26
CA ALA A 214 11.58 -12.24 -14.87
C ALA A 214 12.15 -13.22 -13.83
N TRP A 215 12.56 -12.73 -12.65
CA TRP A 215 13.06 -13.56 -11.55
C TRP A 215 11.98 -14.46 -10.95
N SER A 216 10.79 -13.91 -10.68
CA SER A 216 9.64 -14.65 -10.16
C SER A 216 9.23 -15.80 -11.09
N LEU A 217 9.10 -15.50 -12.38
CA LEU A 217 8.76 -16.50 -13.39
C LEU A 217 9.86 -17.57 -13.54
N SER A 218 11.14 -17.17 -13.49
CA SER A 218 12.28 -18.11 -13.56
C SER A 218 12.38 -19.01 -12.34
N ALA A 219 12.03 -18.50 -11.16
CA ALA A 219 11.90 -19.25 -9.91
C ALA A 219 10.67 -20.19 -9.90
N GLY A 220 9.72 -20.03 -10.83
CA GLY A 220 8.50 -20.83 -10.92
C GLY A 220 7.30 -20.26 -10.12
N ILE A 221 7.41 -19.03 -9.62
CA ILE A 221 6.34 -18.31 -8.93
C ILE A 221 5.34 -17.79 -9.97
N LYS A 222 4.04 -18.05 -9.75
CA LYS A 222 2.98 -17.82 -10.75
C LYS A 222 2.12 -16.58 -10.48
N HIS A 223 2.09 -16.08 -9.25
CA HIS A 223 1.33 -14.90 -8.88
C HIS A 223 2.29 -13.90 -8.23
N LEU A 224 2.36 -12.70 -8.79
CA LEU A 224 3.23 -11.62 -8.35
C LEU A 224 2.43 -10.33 -8.19
N SER A 225 2.37 -9.78 -6.98
CA SER A 225 1.82 -8.45 -6.73
C SER A 225 2.96 -7.42 -6.73
N LEU A 226 2.97 -6.51 -7.68
CA LEU A 226 3.87 -5.36 -7.72
C LEU A 226 3.16 -4.16 -7.10
N TYR A 227 3.77 -3.55 -6.09
CA TYR A 227 3.28 -2.35 -5.44
C TYR A 227 4.22 -1.17 -5.69
N ASP A 228 3.65 -0.04 -6.10
CA ASP A 228 4.32 1.26 -6.13
C ASP A 228 3.42 2.31 -5.46
N HIS A 229 3.95 3.12 -4.55
CA HIS A 229 3.12 4.03 -3.71
C HIS A 229 2.22 4.96 -4.53
N ASP A 230 2.76 5.54 -5.61
CA ASP A 230 2.12 6.60 -6.39
C ASP A 230 1.22 6.10 -7.54
N GLY A 231 1.21 4.79 -7.83
CA GLY A 231 0.46 4.18 -8.92
C GLY A 231 1.06 4.38 -10.32
N LEU A 232 2.35 4.71 -10.41
CA LEU A 232 3.07 4.94 -11.66
C LEU A 232 3.07 3.71 -12.58
N LEU A 233 3.08 2.49 -12.04
CA LEU A 233 2.98 1.26 -12.84
C LEU A 233 1.59 1.08 -13.47
N LYS A 234 0.55 1.64 -12.84
CA LYS A 234 -0.84 1.61 -13.34
C LYS A 234 -1.09 2.66 -14.42
N ASN A 235 -0.36 3.78 -14.39
CA ASN A 235 -0.58 4.91 -15.29
C ASN A 235 -0.23 4.60 -16.76
N ASP A 236 0.84 3.83 -17.02
CA ASP A 236 1.19 3.37 -18.38
C ASP A 236 1.51 1.86 -18.41
N VAL A 237 0.43 1.07 -18.35
CA VAL A 237 0.49 -0.38 -18.50
C VAL A 237 0.97 -0.80 -19.89
N ALA A 238 0.81 0.03 -20.92
CA ALA A 238 1.21 -0.32 -22.29
C ALA A 238 2.74 -0.35 -22.42
N LEU A 239 3.42 0.66 -21.88
CA LEU A 239 4.88 0.70 -21.78
C LEU A 239 5.40 -0.41 -20.86
N LEU A 240 4.79 -0.60 -19.68
CA LEU A 240 5.18 -1.66 -18.75
C LEU A 240 5.11 -3.06 -19.40
N ARG A 241 4.03 -3.37 -20.14
CA ARG A 241 3.90 -4.63 -20.90
C ARG A 241 5.02 -4.80 -21.91
N LYS A 242 5.43 -3.73 -22.61
CA LYS A 242 6.53 -3.76 -23.59
C LYS A 242 7.88 -4.02 -22.91
N ILE A 243 8.14 -3.37 -21.77
CA ILE A 243 9.36 -3.57 -20.99
C ILE A 243 9.43 -5.00 -20.43
N ILE A 244 8.35 -5.50 -19.84
CA ILE A 244 8.24 -6.90 -19.38
C ILE A 244 8.45 -7.87 -20.55
N TYR A 245 7.79 -7.67 -21.68
CA TYR A 245 7.96 -8.53 -22.86
C TYR A 245 9.42 -8.56 -23.34
N ASN A 246 10.08 -7.40 -23.43
CA ASN A 246 11.48 -7.30 -23.81
C ASN A 246 12.42 -7.99 -22.79
N LYS A 247 12.16 -7.83 -21.49
CA LYS A 247 12.92 -8.52 -20.44
C LYS A 247 12.74 -10.03 -20.54
N LEU A 248 11.51 -10.52 -20.73
CA LEU A 248 11.24 -11.95 -20.93
C LEU A 248 11.87 -12.49 -22.23
N CYS A 249 11.93 -11.71 -23.32
CA CYS A 249 12.70 -12.08 -24.51
C CYS A 249 14.20 -12.25 -24.21
N LYS A 250 14.77 -11.40 -23.35
CA LYS A 250 16.18 -11.48 -22.95
C LYS A 250 16.50 -12.74 -22.13
N TYR A 251 15.58 -13.17 -21.27
CA TYR A 251 15.76 -14.36 -20.42
C TYR A 251 15.42 -15.67 -21.15
N PHE A 252 14.30 -15.74 -21.85
CA PHE A 252 13.76 -16.99 -22.42
C PHE A 252 14.02 -17.14 -23.94
N GLY A 253 14.59 -16.12 -24.57
CA GLY A 253 14.77 -16.02 -26.01
C GLY A 253 13.50 -15.57 -26.75
N PRO A 254 13.64 -14.87 -27.89
CA PRO A 254 12.50 -14.32 -28.63
C PRO A 254 11.57 -15.39 -29.22
N ALA A 255 12.04 -16.62 -29.40
CA ALA A 255 11.27 -17.73 -29.97
C ALA A 255 10.27 -18.39 -29.00
N LYS A 256 10.45 -18.22 -27.67
CA LYS A 256 9.66 -18.91 -26.64
C LYS A 256 9.33 -17.99 -25.45
N VAL A 257 8.90 -16.76 -25.74
CA VAL A 257 8.52 -15.79 -24.71
C VAL A 257 7.32 -16.30 -23.90
N PRO A 258 7.43 -16.46 -22.57
CA PRO A 258 6.32 -16.89 -21.73
C PRO A 258 5.15 -15.89 -21.75
N LYS A 259 3.93 -16.41 -21.56
CA LYS A 259 2.73 -15.59 -21.49
C LYS A 259 2.52 -15.05 -20.08
N PHE A 260 2.30 -13.75 -19.97
CA PHE A 260 1.91 -13.09 -18.74
C PHE A 260 0.56 -12.38 -18.90
N ALA A 261 -0.11 -12.11 -17.77
CA ALA A 261 -1.27 -11.25 -17.67
C ALA A 261 -1.03 -10.22 -16.57
N ILE A 262 -1.38 -8.96 -16.83
CA ILE A 262 -1.33 -7.88 -15.84
C ILE A 262 -2.77 -7.54 -15.45
N ARG A 263 -3.08 -7.58 -14.15
CA ARG A 263 -4.39 -7.26 -13.58
C ARG A 263 -4.29 -5.98 -12.76
N ILE A 264 -5.22 -5.05 -12.99
CA ILE A 264 -5.46 -3.91 -12.10
C ILE A 264 -6.79 -4.17 -11.38
N PRO A 265 -6.79 -4.44 -10.07
CA PRO A 265 -7.99 -4.85 -9.34
C PRO A 265 -9.14 -3.84 -9.44
N HIS A 266 -8.93 -2.58 -9.03
CA HIS A 266 -9.98 -1.55 -9.03
C HIS A 266 -10.63 -1.26 -10.38
N SER A 267 -9.89 -1.32 -11.48
CA SER A 267 -10.46 -1.09 -12.82
C SER A 267 -11.06 -2.36 -13.43
N ASN A 268 -10.85 -3.52 -12.79
CA ASN A 268 -11.14 -4.86 -13.30
C ASN A 268 -10.61 -5.06 -14.74
N GLN A 269 -9.41 -4.54 -15.01
CA GLN A 269 -8.75 -4.62 -16.31
C GLN A 269 -7.69 -5.71 -16.28
N ILE A 270 -7.69 -6.55 -17.33
CA ILE A 270 -6.69 -7.59 -17.55
C ILE A 270 -6.01 -7.34 -18.90
N PHE A 271 -4.68 -7.19 -18.89
CA PHE A 271 -3.87 -6.96 -20.07
C PHE A 271 -2.91 -8.14 -20.28
N TYR A 272 -3.08 -8.89 -21.36
CA TYR A 272 -2.21 -10.02 -21.71
C TYR A 272 -0.88 -9.55 -22.34
N ASN A 273 -0.03 -10.48 -22.81
CA ASN A 273 1.17 -10.09 -23.56
C ASN A 273 0.82 -9.22 -24.79
N LEU A 274 1.81 -8.50 -25.35
CA LEU A 274 1.61 -7.88 -26.66
C LEU A 274 1.38 -8.99 -27.70
N PRO A 275 0.51 -8.78 -28.71
CA PRO A 275 0.44 -9.70 -29.83
C PRO A 275 1.85 -9.85 -30.43
N PRO A 276 2.27 -11.08 -30.82
CA PRO A 276 3.53 -11.24 -31.51
C PRO A 276 3.50 -10.41 -32.80
N SER A 277 4.69 -10.07 -33.32
CA SER A 277 4.86 -9.40 -34.62
C SER A 277 3.91 -9.99 -35.67
N PRO A 278 3.28 -9.18 -36.56
CA PRO A 278 2.25 -9.64 -37.51
C PRO A 278 2.68 -10.75 -38.49
N ILE A 279 3.95 -11.15 -38.45
CA ILE A 279 4.55 -12.25 -39.22
C ILE A 279 4.27 -13.64 -38.58
N ALA A 280 3.78 -13.70 -37.33
CA ALA A 280 3.55 -14.95 -36.59
C ALA A 280 2.06 -15.34 -36.43
N VAL A 281 1.22 -14.98 -37.42
CA VAL A 281 -0.24 -15.19 -37.40
C VAL A 281 -0.67 -16.33 -38.34
N GLU A 282 0.12 -17.39 -38.44
CA GLU A 282 -0.31 -18.66 -39.04
C GLU A 282 0.13 -19.84 -38.16
N ASN A 283 -0.74 -20.84 -38.05
CA ASN A 283 -0.48 -22.16 -37.43
C ASN A 283 -0.31 -22.21 -35.90
N ASN A 284 -1.31 -21.81 -35.10
CA ASN A 284 -1.55 -22.36 -33.74
C ASN A 284 -2.91 -21.95 -33.12
N GLU A 285 -4.00 -22.43 -33.71
CA GLU A 285 -5.38 -22.23 -33.20
C GLU A 285 -5.75 -23.16 -32.02
N ASN A 286 -5.01 -24.25 -31.80
CA ASN A 286 -5.28 -25.26 -30.76
C ASN A 286 -4.26 -25.25 -29.60
N ALA A 287 -3.78 -24.06 -29.22
CA ALA A 287 -2.94 -23.90 -28.04
C ALA A 287 -3.72 -23.22 -26.91
N ASP A 288 -4.29 -24.02 -26.00
CA ASP A 288 -4.80 -23.57 -24.70
C ASP A 288 -3.67 -22.89 -23.93
N LYS A 289 -3.58 -21.58 -24.10
CA LYS A 289 -2.36 -20.79 -23.87
C LYS A 289 -2.27 -20.36 -22.40
N LYS A 290 -2.11 -21.36 -21.54
CA LYS A 290 -1.87 -21.27 -20.09
C LYS A 290 -0.97 -20.09 -19.74
N ILE A 291 -1.51 -19.16 -18.95
CA ILE A 291 -0.77 -18.02 -18.40
C ILE A 291 0.37 -18.56 -17.52
N SER A 292 1.58 -18.08 -17.75
CA SER A 292 2.79 -18.52 -17.04
C SER A 292 3.00 -17.75 -15.74
N ILE A 293 2.63 -16.46 -15.72
CA ILE A 293 2.61 -15.60 -14.53
C ILE A 293 1.47 -14.57 -14.61
N GLU A 294 0.72 -14.43 -13.53
CA GLU A 294 -0.23 -13.34 -13.27
C GLU A 294 0.47 -12.26 -12.44
N ILE A 295 0.33 -11.01 -12.87
CA ILE A 295 0.97 -9.84 -12.28
C ILE A 295 -0.15 -8.90 -11.82
N ILE A 296 -0.29 -8.67 -10.52
CA ILE A 296 -1.26 -7.71 -9.97
C ILE A 296 -0.53 -6.40 -9.72
N LEU A 297 -1.08 -5.27 -10.20
CA LEU A 297 -0.53 -3.95 -9.91
C LEU A 297 -1.33 -3.29 -8.79
N LEU A 298 -0.63 -2.91 -7.73
CA LEU A 298 -1.17 -2.28 -6.53
C LEU A 298 -0.48 -0.93 -6.27
N SER A 299 -1.17 -0.05 -5.56
CA SER A 299 -0.67 1.22 -5.06
C SER A 299 -1.35 1.57 -3.73
N LYS A 300 -1.09 2.75 -3.19
CA LYS A 300 -1.65 3.17 -1.89
C LYS A 300 -3.18 3.11 -1.81
N VAL A 301 -3.87 3.32 -2.93
CA VAL A 301 -5.35 3.34 -3.03
C VAL A 301 -5.94 1.97 -2.69
N ASP A 302 -5.30 0.87 -3.13
CA ASP A 302 -5.71 -0.52 -2.87
C ASP A 302 -5.54 -0.90 -1.38
N GLY A 303 -4.94 0.00 -0.58
CA GLY A 303 -4.70 -0.17 0.84
C GLY A 303 -5.84 0.28 1.74
N ARG A 304 -5.56 1.28 2.58
CA ARG A 304 -6.53 1.75 3.60
C ARG A 304 -7.77 2.41 2.99
N GLU A 305 -7.61 3.07 1.85
CA GLU A 305 -8.69 3.76 1.14
C GLU A 305 -9.74 2.75 0.67
N THR A 306 -9.33 1.61 0.11
CA THR A 306 -10.21 0.49 -0.25
C THR A 306 -11.02 -0.07 0.91
N ILE A 307 -10.42 -0.23 2.09
CA ILE A 307 -11.13 -0.72 3.29
C ILE A 307 -12.19 0.29 3.71
N VAL A 308 -11.87 1.59 3.65
CA VAL A 308 -12.83 2.67 3.95
C VAL A 308 -13.97 2.68 2.93
N ASP A 309 -13.67 2.51 1.63
CA ASP A 309 -14.68 2.55 0.57
C ASP A 309 -15.60 1.32 0.61
N LEU A 310 -15.05 0.11 0.82
CA LEU A 310 -15.85 -1.08 1.11
C LEU A 310 -16.78 -0.87 2.32
N THR A 311 -16.26 -0.28 3.40
CA THR A 311 -17.07 0.01 4.60
C THR A 311 -18.20 0.99 4.31
N LYS A 312 -17.97 2.03 3.49
CA LYS A 312 -19.04 2.95 3.04
C LYS A 312 -20.10 2.20 2.24
N THR A 313 -19.69 1.35 1.29
CA THR A 313 -20.62 0.57 0.45
C THR A 313 -21.46 -0.38 1.30
N ILE A 314 -20.86 -1.13 2.23
CA ILE A 314 -21.60 -2.00 3.16
C ILE A 314 -22.60 -1.17 3.98
N ALA A 315 -22.20 -0.04 4.56
CA ALA A 315 -23.10 0.82 5.34
C ALA A 315 -24.26 1.39 4.51
N GLU A 316 -24.04 1.70 3.23
CA GLU A 316 -25.09 2.19 2.32
C GLU A 316 -26.06 1.07 1.91
N LEU A 317 -25.59 -0.16 1.72
CA LEU A 317 -26.43 -1.35 1.51
C LEU A 317 -27.26 -1.70 2.75
N CYS A 318 -26.68 -1.61 3.95
CA CYS A 318 -27.43 -1.78 5.21
C CYS A 318 -28.51 -0.70 5.37
N LYS A 319 -28.22 0.56 5.01
CA LYS A 319 -29.21 1.65 5.01
C LYS A 319 -30.36 1.41 4.01
N GLN A 320 -30.09 0.71 2.92
CA GLN A 320 -31.09 0.33 1.92
C GLN A 320 -31.88 -0.94 2.33
N GLY A 321 -31.43 -1.66 3.36
CA GLY A 321 -32.03 -2.91 3.82
C GLY A 321 -31.63 -4.14 3.00
N GLU A 322 -30.58 -4.06 2.17
CA GLU A 322 -30.11 -5.19 1.36
C GLU A 322 -29.21 -6.16 2.15
N ILE A 323 -28.57 -5.67 3.22
CA ILE A 323 -27.64 -6.44 4.08
C ILE A 323 -27.98 -6.13 5.55
N SER A 324 -28.07 -7.14 6.42
CA SER A 324 -28.30 -6.91 7.85
C SER A 324 -26.97 -6.68 8.59
N GLU A 325 -27.03 -6.07 9.78
CA GLU A 325 -25.82 -5.86 10.60
C GLU A 325 -25.16 -7.20 11.03
N GLU A 326 -25.94 -8.28 11.12
CA GLU A 326 -25.46 -9.62 11.49
C GLU A 326 -24.67 -10.30 10.35
N ASP A 327 -24.92 -9.91 9.10
CA ASP A 327 -24.21 -10.43 7.91
C ASP A 327 -22.78 -9.85 7.78
N ILE A 328 -22.46 -8.77 8.51
CA ILE A 328 -21.16 -8.08 8.48
C ILE A 328 -20.10 -8.91 9.24
N THR A 329 -19.73 -10.02 8.63
CA THR A 329 -18.77 -10.99 9.16
C THR A 329 -17.35 -10.72 8.65
N MET A 330 -16.34 -11.23 9.37
CA MET A 330 -14.94 -11.20 8.90
C MET A 330 -14.77 -11.89 7.55
N ASP A 331 -15.52 -12.97 7.30
CA ASP A 331 -15.46 -13.74 6.05
C ASP A 331 -16.07 -12.97 4.86
N LEU A 332 -17.08 -12.13 5.08
CA LEU A 332 -17.60 -11.21 4.06
C LEU A 332 -16.53 -10.19 3.68
N VAL A 333 -15.95 -9.51 4.68
CA VAL A 333 -14.91 -8.49 4.45
C VAL A 333 -13.67 -9.08 3.79
N ASP A 334 -13.25 -10.28 4.18
CA ASP A 334 -12.10 -10.98 3.58
C ASP A 334 -12.36 -11.33 2.11
N LYS A 335 -13.54 -11.86 1.77
CA LYS A 335 -13.92 -12.15 0.38
C LYS A 335 -13.97 -10.89 -0.49
N GLU A 336 -14.64 -9.84 -0.02
CA GLU A 336 -14.76 -8.59 -0.78
C GLU A 336 -13.39 -7.93 -1.00
N LEU A 337 -12.52 -7.87 0.01
CA LEU A 337 -11.16 -7.35 -0.15
C LEU A 337 -10.31 -8.22 -1.09
N GLN A 338 -10.46 -9.55 -1.06
CA GLN A 338 -9.78 -10.45 -2.00
C GLN A 338 -10.28 -10.26 -3.45
N GLN A 339 -11.55 -9.91 -3.67
CA GLN A 339 -12.04 -9.50 -5.00
C GLN A 339 -11.46 -8.13 -5.41
N LEU A 340 -11.47 -7.15 -4.50
CA LEU A 340 -11.10 -5.75 -4.77
C LEU A 340 -9.60 -5.49 -4.90
N VAL A 341 -8.74 -6.32 -4.28
CA VAL A 341 -7.28 -6.11 -4.21
C VAL A 341 -6.52 -7.36 -4.70
N GLY A 342 -6.97 -8.55 -4.33
CA GLY A 342 -6.37 -9.83 -4.71
C GLY A 342 -6.09 -10.74 -3.52
N GLU A 343 -5.59 -11.94 -3.78
CA GLU A 343 -5.29 -12.90 -2.71
C GLU A 343 -4.04 -12.50 -1.90
N GLU A 344 -4.00 -12.86 -0.62
CA GLU A 344 -2.93 -12.53 0.32
C GLU A 344 -1.55 -13.09 -0.10
N PRO A 345 -0.47 -12.30 -0.13
CA PRO A 345 0.87 -12.80 -0.46
C PRO A 345 1.47 -13.65 0.67
N ASP A 346 2.23 -14.69 0.31
CA ASP A 346 2.93 -15.53 1.29
C ASP A 346 4.25 -14.88 1.74
N LEU A 347 4.89 -14.12 0.84
CA LEU A 347 6.14 -13.39 1.05
C LEU A 347 6.03 -11.99 0.44
N LEU A 348 6.45 -10.96 1.18
CA LEU A 348 6.64 -9.60 0.71
C LEU A 348 8.13 -9.26 0.69
N LEU A 349 8.63 -8.88 -0.49
CA LEU A 349 9.96 -8.30 -0.66
C LEU A 349 9.86 -6.77 -0.68
N TYR A 350 10.54 -6.09 0.24
CA TYR A 350 10.61 -4.63 0.25
C TYR A 350 11.98 -4.14 -0.26
N PHE A 351 11.98 -3.41 -1.39
CA PHE A 351 13.19 -2.95 -2.08
C PHE A 351 13.49 -1.46 -1.83
N GLY A 352 13.48 -1.04 -0.56
CA GLY A 352 13.83 0.33 -0.17
C GLY A 352 14.86 0.40 0.98
N PRO A 353 15.44 1.59 1.23
CA PRO A 353 16.55 1.77 2.17
C PRO A 353 16.15 1.65 3.65
N ASN A 354 14.90 1.98 3.99
CA ASN A 354 14.34 2.00 5.34
C ASN A 354 13.00 1.27 5.33
N LEU A 355 12.78 0.31 6.24
CA LEU A 355 11.53 -0.46 6.28
C LEU A 355 10.30 0.44 6.50
N ASP A 356 9.59 0.72 5.42
CA ASP A 356 8.28 1.35 5.39
C ASP A 356 7.40 0.61 4.39
N LEU A 357 6.24 0.14 4.83
CA LEU A 357 5.29 -0.56 3.97
C LEU A 357 4.44 0.39 3.12
N GLN A 358 4.61 1.71 3.27
CA GLN A 358 4.05 2.76 2.40
C GLN A 358 2.52 2.74 2.23
N GLY A 359 1.80 2.04 3.10
CA GLY A 359 0.35 1.85 2.97
C GLY A 359 -0.08 0.63 2.13
N PHE A 360 0.84 -0.31 1.83
CA PHE A 360 0.54 -1.61 1.26
C PHE A 360 -0.68 -2.26 1.98
N PRO A 361 -1.60 -2.94 1.26
CA PRO A 361 -2.87 -3.42 1.79
C PRO A 361 -2.79 -4.13 3.15
N PRO A 362 -3.18 -3.47 4.26
CA PRO A 362 -2.83 -3.95 5.60
C PRO A 362 -3.59 -5.21 6.02
N TRP A 363 -4.80 -5.41 5.48
CA TRP A 363 -5.58 -6.64 5.69
C TRP A 363 -4.83 -7.87 5.19
N HIS A 364 -4.27 -7.79 3.99
CA HIS A 364 -3.62 -8.89 3.28
C HIS A 364 -2.27 -9.31 3.87
N LEU A 365 -1.74 -8.57 4.85
CA LEU A 365 -0.42 -8.82 5.46
C LEU A 365 -0.46 -9.73 6.69
N ARG A 366 -1.64 -10.16 7.16
CA ARG A 366 -1.83 -10.86 8.45
C ARG A 366 -0.94 -12.11 8.66
N LEU A 367 -0.56 -12.79 7.58
CA LEU A 367 0.23 -14.03 7.58
C LEU A 367 1.40 -13.97 6.56
N THR A 368 1.69 -12.78 6.03
CA THR A 368 2.74 -12.58 5.03
C THR A 368 4.11 -12.49 5.69
N GLU A 369 5.05 -13.34 5.27
CA GLU A 369 6.44 -13.20 5.69
C GLU A 369 7.06 -11.93 5.08
N LEU A 370 7.77 -11.14 5.87
CA LEU A 370 8.36 -9.87 5.42
C LEU A 370 9.87 -10.02 5.29
N PHE A 371 10.41 -9.76 4.09
CA PHE A 371 11.86 -9.74 3.87
C PHE A 371 12.35 -8.40 3.31
N TRP A 372 13.41 -7.88 3.93
CA TRP A 372 14.02 -6.60 3.63
C TRP A 372 15.50 -6.61 4.04
N GLU A 373 16.33 -5.85 3.32
CA GLU A 373 17.73 -5.58 3.70
C GLU A 373 17.94 -4.10 3.98
N HIS A 374 18.48 -3.81 5.17
CA HIS A 374 18.74 -2.45 5.66
C HIS A 374 19.77 -1.70 4.76
N ASP A 375 19.49 -0.42 4.48
CA ASP A 375 20.23 0.45 3.53
C ASP A 375 20.25 -0.08 2.06
N ASN A 376 19.26 -0.88 1.64
CA ASN A 376 19.15 -1.32 0.24
C ASN A 376 18.51 -0.25 -0.68
N ASN A 377 19.35 0.44 -1.46
CA ASN A 377 18.90 1.44 -2.44
C ASN A 377 18.59 0.86 -3.84
N SER A 378 18.38 -0.45 -4.03
CA SER A 378 18.18 -1.02 -5.38
C SER A 378 17.39 -2.31 -5.45
N VAL A 379 16.59 -2.47 -6.51
CA VAL A 379 16.06 -3.78 -6.89
C VAL A 379 17.20 -4.65 -7.40
N SER A 380 17.46 -5.75 -6.70
CA SER A 380 18.68 -6.53 -6.87
C SER A 380 18.44 -8.01 -6.58
N TYR A 381 19.02 -8.88 -7.42
CA TYR A 381 18.72 -10.32 -7.39
C TYR A 381 19.15 -11.01 -6.09
N ASN A 382 20.24 -10.53 -5.47
CA ASN A 382 20.70 -10.98 -4.15
C ASN A 382 19.63 -10.80 -3.06
N VAL A 383 18.87 -9.70 -3.04
CA VAL A 383 17.77 -9.46 -2.10
C VAL A 383 16.61 -10.41 -2.41
N PHE A 384 16.25 -10.57 -3.69
CA PHE A 384 15.22 -11.51 -4.14
C PHE A 384 15.51 -12.96 -3.70
N ILE A 385 16.69 -13.52 -4.04
CA ILE A 385 17.01 -14.92 -3.74
C ILE A 385 17.22 -15.16 -2.25
N ARG A 386 17.69 -14.15 -1.49
CA ARG A 386 17.80 -14.25 -0.03
C ARG A 386 16.44 -14.23 0.65
N GLY A 387 15.48 -13.44 0.15
CA GLY A 387 14.10 -13.49 0.64
C GLY A 387 13.43 -14.84 0.40
N LEU A 388 13.66 -15.47 -0.76
CA LEU A 388 13.20 -16.85 -1.00
C LEU A 388 13.86 -17.88 -0.08
N LYS A 389 15.17 -17.73 0.21
CA LYS A 389 15.90 -18.59 1.15
C LYS A 389 15.38 -18.45 2.59
N GLU A 390 15.13 -17.22 3.04
CA GLU A 390 14.58 -16.95 4.38
C GLU A 390 13.15 -17.51 4.51
N TYR A 391 12.30 -17.24 3.51
CA TYR A 391 10.96 -17.82 3.45
C TYR A 391 10.98 -19.34 3.53
N ALA A 392 11.87 -20.00 2.78
CA ALA A 392 12.01 -21.45 2.77
C ALA A 392 12.35 -22.03 4.16
N GLY A 393 13.15 -21.30 4.96
CA GLY A 393 13.46 -21.66 6.35
C GLY A 393 12.35 -21.37 7.36
N CYS A 394 11.41 -20.46 7.06
CA CYS A 394 10.40 -20.03 8.03
C CYS A 394 9.37 -21.13 8.39
N LYS A 395 8.98 -21.20 9.66
CA LYS A 395 7.93 -22.08 10.19
C LYS A 395 6.69 -21.27 10.60
N VAL A 396 5.64 -21.34 9.79
CA VAL A 396 4.35 -20.68 10.05
C VAL A 396 3.52 -21.56 10.99
N ASN A 397 3.33 -21.13 12.25
CA ASN A 397 2.65 -21.92 13.27
C ASN A 397 1.13 -21.63 13.40
N VAL A 398 0.64 -20.49 12.89
CA VAL A 398 -0.78 -20.07 12.94
C VAL A 398 -1.42 -20.25 14.34
N GLY A 399 -0.71 -19.80 15.38
CA GLY A 399 -1.19 -19.85 16.77
C GLY A 399 -1.09 -21.21 17.48
N LYS A 400 -0.36 -22.18 16.94
CA LYS A 400 -0.09 -23.51 17.54
C LYS A 400 1.31 -23.65 18.12
#